data_AF-A0A414Y5F6-F1
#
_entry.id   AF-A0A414Y5F6-F1
#
_cell.length_a   1.000
_cell.length_b   1.000
_cell.length_c   1.000
_cell.angle_alpha   90.00
_cell.angle_beta   90.00
_cell.angle_gamma   90.00
#
_symmetry.space_group_name_H-M   'P 1'
#
loop_
_entity.id
_entity.type
_entity.pdbx_description
1 polymer ?
#
loop_
_entity_poly.entity_id
_entity_poly.type
_entity_poly.pdbx_seq_one_letter_code
_entity_poly.pdbx_strand_id
1 'polypeptide(L)'
;MMKIEIKRVTDWQRVVDAARFTQGKEPLGHEPSDEFKKQMILSEHSPLRELEFDIKMYGIPYWVSNHFVRHVHAQPFVSTSRPDITGSKVSRHDMRQDDLVNLQLSLNAQEIINISKLRLCNKASYETRKIWIQVIEELRKIEPRLAAACVPQCIYRGFCPEPKSCGKTQTNVFPIYRENYEHLFLIGERIKLDYEISKI
;
A
#
# COMPACT_ATOMS: atom_id res chain seq x y z
N MET A 1 13.16 -15.94 7.66
CA MET A 1 12.29 -15.98 6.48
C MET A 1 11.46 -14.71 6.47
N MET A 2 11.37 -14.02 5.33
CA MET A 2 10.59 -12.80 5.23
C MET A 2 9.08 -13.15 5.25
N LYS A 3 8.30 -12.43 6.05
CA LYS A 3 6.85 -12.66 6.24
C LYS A 3 6.12 -11.32 6.32
N ILE A 4 4.94 -11.25 5.72
CA ILE A 4 4.05 -10.09 5.82
C ILE A 4 2.78 -10.52 6.55
N GLU A 5 2.32 -9.72 7.50
CA GLU A 5 1.03 -9.88 8.16
C GLU A 5 0.27 -8.55 8.10
N ILE A 6 -1.00 -8.59 7.74
CA ILE A 6 -1.86 -7.40 7.72
C ILE A 6 -3.09 -7.68 8.55
N LYS A 7 -3.36 -6.80 9.51
CA LYS A 7 -4.58 -6.81 10.31
C LYS A 7 -5.35 -5.53 10.03
N ARG A 8 -6.60 -5.66 9.64
CA ARG A 8 -7.56 -4.56 9.62
C ARG A 8 -7.98 -4.25 11.06
N VAL A 9 -7.77 -3.01 11.51
CA VAL A 9 -7.95 -2.56 12.90
C VAL A 9 -9.36 -2.02 13.14
N THR A 10 -9.88 -1.23 12.20
CA THR A 10 -11.26 -0.72 12.18
C THR A 10 -12.02 -1.30 10.98
N ASP A 11 -13.29 -0.98 10.80
CA ASP A 11 -14.11 -1.52 9.70
C ASP A 11 -14.73 -0.43 8.83
N TRP A 12 -15.43 -0.86 7.79
CA TRP A 12 -16.12 0.05 6.89
C TRP A 12 -17.37 0.67 7.51
N GLN A 13 -17.89 0.11 8.59
CA GLN A 13 -18.99 0.72 9.33
C GLN A 13 -18.54 2.05 9.94
N ARG A 14 -17.34 2.08 10.53
CA ARG A 14 -16.72 3.34 11.00
C ARG A 14 -16.58 4.38 9.88
N VAL A 15 -16.16 3.95 8.69
CA VAL A 15 -16.00 4.83 7.51
C VAL A 15 -17.33 5.42 7.08
N VAL A 16 -18.37 4.60 6.93
CA VAL A 16 -19.68 5.08 6.48
C VAL A 16 -20.38 5.92 7.54
N ASP A 17 -20.21 5.60 8.82
CA ASP A 17 -20.77 6.38 9.92
C ASP A 17 -20.11 7.76 10.02
N ALA A 18 -18.79 7.86 9.82
CA ALA A 18 -18.11 9.15 9.69
C ALA A 18 -18.63 9.96 8.49
N ALA A 19 -18.88 9.32 7.34
CA ALA A 19 -19.46 9.97 6.16
C ALA A 19 -20.94 10.37 6.35
N ARG A 20 -21.70 9.66 7.19
CA ARG A 20 -23.10 9.96 7.51
C ARG A 20 -23.22 11.06 8.54
N PHE A 21 -22.31 11.09 9.52
CA PHE A 21 -22.19 12.15 10.50
C PHE A 21 -22.05 13.53 9.85
N THR A 22 -21.20 13.66 8.81
CA THR A 22 -21.04 14.92 8.06
C THR A 22 -22.28 15.35 7.29
N GLN A 23 -23.25 14.44 7.12
CA GLN A 23 -24.56 14.69 6.48
C GLN A 23 -25.70 14.80 7.49
N GLY A 24 -25.43 14.78 8.81
CA GLY A 24 -26.45 14.80 9.85
C GLY A 24 -27.35 13.56 9.86
N LYS A 25 -26.85 12.41 9.38
CA LYS A 25 -27.58 11.13 9.34
C LYS A 25 -27.13 10.23 10.49
N GLU A 26 -28.08 9.48 11.05
CA GLU A 26 -27.81 8.41 12.03
C GLU A 26 -26.83 7.35 11.48
N PRO A 27 -26.12 6.57 12.31
CA PRO A 27 -25.27 5.46 11.86
C PRO A 27 -25.98 4.48 10.92
N LEU A 28 -25.24 3.82 10.03
CA LEU A 28 -25.81 2.88 9.04
C LEU A 28 -26.29 1.57 9.71
N GLY A 29 -25.61 1.14 10.77
CA GLY A 29 -25.94 -0.10 11.49
C GLY A 29 -25.45 -1.39 10.83
N HIS A 30 -24.82 -1.31 9.65
CA HIS A 30 -24.23 -2.43 8.94
C HIS A 30 -23.09 -1.97 8.02
N GLU A 31 -22.38 -2.91 7.40
CA GLU A 31 -21.35 -2.64 6.40
C GLU A 31 -21.95 -1.92 5.16
N PRO A 32 -21.26 -0.91 4.60
CA PRO A 32 -21.73 -0.21 3.41
C PRO A 32 -21.61 -1.08 2.14
N SER A 33 -22.31 -0.66 1.07
CA SER A 33 -22.25 -1.35 -0.22
C SER A 33 -20.85 -1.31 -0.85
N ASP A 34 -20.57 -2.29 -1.71
CA ASP A 34 -19.32 -2.33 -2.49
C ASP A 34 -19.11 -1.08 -3.35
N GLU A 35 -20.20 -0.51 -3.87
CA GLU A 35 -20.14 0.74 -4.63
C GLU A 35 -19.72 1.91 -3.74
N PHE A 36 -20.23 2.00 -2.51
CA PHE A 36 -19.76 3.01 -1.55
C PHE A 36 -18.27 2.85 -1.26
N LYS A 37 -17.80 1.62 -1.03
CA LYS A 37 -16.36 1.34 -0.79
C LYS A 37 -15.51 1.77 -1.98
N LYS A 38 -15.93 1.39 -3.20
CA LYS A 38 -15.27 1.78 -4.45
C LYS A 38 -15.16 3.30 -4.58
N GLN A 39 -16.27 4.01 -4.41
CA GLN A 39 -16.31 5.47 -4.52
C GLN A 39 -15.44 6.13 -3.45
N MET A 40 -15.50 5.66 -2.20
CA MET A 40 -14.69 6.19 -1.11
C MET A 40 -13.17 6.04 -1.39
N ILE A 41 -12.75 4.90 -1.94
CA ILE A 41 -11.36 4.64 -2.34
C ILE A 41 -10.94 5.54 -3.50
N LEU A 42 -11.73 5.60 -4.58
CA LEU A 42 -11.39 6.37 -5.78
C LEU A 42 -11.38 7.88 -5.54
N SER A 43 -12.34 8.37 -4.74
CA SER A 43 -12.44 9.79 -4.40
C SER A 43 -11.44 10.24 -3.34
N GLU A 44 -10.79 9.30 -2.64
CA GLU A 44 -9.88 9.59 -1.52
C GLU A 44 -10.51 10.55 -0.49
N HIS A 45 -11.84 10.47 -0.32
CA HIS A 45 -12.58 11.32 0.60
C HIS A 45 -12.18 11.05 2.05
N SER A 46 -12.23 12.10 2.89
CA SER A 46 -11.68 12.06 4.25
C SER A 46 -12.16 10.91 5.14
N PRO A 47 -13.42 10.40 5.07
CA PRO A 47 -13.85 9.27 5.88
C PRO A 47 -13.04 7.99 5.65
N LEU A 48 -12.41 7.83 4.46
CA LEU A 48 -11.52 6.70 4.18
C LEU A 48 -10.38 6.56 5.21
N ARG A 49 -9.98 7.67 5.84
CA ARG A 49 -8.92 7.69 6.86
C ARG A 49 -9.32 6.99 8.16
N GLU A 50 -10.60 6.71 8.37
CA GLU A 50 -11.08 5.93 9.51
C GLU A 50 -10.88 4.42 9.33
N LEU A 51 -10.52 3.96 8.12
CA LEU A 51 -10.16 2.55 7.87
C LEU A 51 -8.68 2.34 8.17
N GLU A 52 -8.36 1.67 9.26
CA GLU A 52 -7.01 1.54 9.82
C GLU A 52 -6.49 0.10 9.76
N PHE A 53 -5.16 -0.02 9.64
CA PHE A 53 -4.44 -1.28 9.49
C PHE A 53 -3.15 -1.30 10.29
N ASP A 54 -2.80 -2.48 10.79
CA ASP A 54 -1.45 -2.82 11.20
C ASP A 54 -0.80 -3.70 10.13
N ILE A 55 0.28 -3.21 9.52
CA ILE A 55 1.09 -3.94 8.54
C ILE A 55 2.41 -4.31 9.20
N LYS A 56 2.66 -5.60 9.38
CA LYS A 56 3.91 -6.13 9.94
C LYS A 56 4.74 -6.79 8.85
N MET A 57 5.97 -6.32 8.71
CA MET A 57 6.98 -6.82 7.79
C MET A 57 8.12 -7.43 8.60
N TYR A 58 8.26 -8.74 8.54
CA TYR A 58 9.26 -9.49 9.29
C TYR A 58 10.47 -9.83 8.41
N GLY A 59 11.67 -9.66 8.96
CA GLY A 59 12.92 -10.04 8.29
C GLY A 59 13.19 -9.26 7.00
N ILE A 60 12.96 -7.95 7.00
CA ILE A 60 13.33 -7.05 5.89
C ILE A 60 14.69 -6.39 6.15
N PRO A 61 15.48 -6.01 5.13
CA PRO A 61 16.73 -5.29 5.35
C PRO A 61 16.52 -3.96 6.08
N TYR A 62 17.40 -3.60 7.02
CA TYR A 62 17.28 -2.37 7.80
C TYR A 62 17.19 -1.12 6.90
N TRP A 63 18.01 -1.01 5.86
CA TRP A 63 17.93 0.12 4.93
C TRP A 63 16.60 0.21 4.16
N VAL A 64 15.91 -0.91 3.91
CA VAL A 64 14.56 -0.90 3.31
C VAL A 64 13.53 -0.37 4.30
N SER A 65 13.64 -0.75 5.58
CA SER A 65 12.76 -0.22 6.63
C SER A 65 12.82 1.32 6.68
N ASN A 66 14.02 1.90 6.50
CA ASN A 66 14.23 3.35 6.44
C ASN A 66 13.51 4.05 5.28
N HIS A 67 13.12 3.34 4.21
CA HIS A 67 12.29 3.91 3.15
C HIS A 67 10.81 4.00 3.54
N PHE A 68 10.36 3.16 4.48
CA PHE A 68 8.98 3.11 4.93
C PHE A 68 8.71 4.03 6.13
N VAL A 69 9.65 4.19 7.06
CA VAL A 69 9.49 5.05 8.26
C VAL A 69 9.42 6.56 7.97
N ARG A 70 9.46 6.96 6.70
CA ARG A 70 9.44 8.37 6.24
C ARG A 70 8.07 8.82 5.77
N HIS A 71 7.09 7.92 5.77
CA HIS A 71 5.72 8.20 5.34
C HIS A 71 4.93 8.82 6.49
N VAL A 72 4.36 9.99 6.24
CA VAL A 72 3.98 10.97 7.28
C VAL A 72 2.82 10.49 8.15
N HIS A 73 1.89 9.72 7.58
CA HIS A 73 0.70 9.26 8.29
C HIS A 73 0.79 7.78 8.70
N ALA A 74 1.99 7.21 8.66
CA ALA A 74 2.26 5.91 9.23
C ALA A 74 2.98 6.10 10.58
N GLN A 75 2.52 5.38 11.59
CA GLN A 75 3.23 5.25 12.87
C GLN A 75 4.15 4.02 12.80
N PRO A 76 5.47 4.18 12.68
CA PRO A 76 6.40 3.06 12.55
C PRO A 76 6.85 2.51 13.90
N PHE A 77 7.09 1.19 13.95
CA PHE A 77 7.76 0.50 15.05
C PHE A 77 8.78 -0.49 14.46
N VAL A 78 10.07 -0.23 14.68
CA VAL A 78 11.18 -1.06 14.15
C VAL A 78 11.81 -1.85 15.29
N SER A 79 12.15 -3.11 15.05
CA SER A 79 12.90 -3.92 16.01
C SER A 79 14.23 -3.27 16.36
N THR A 80 14.56 -3.26 17.64
CA THR A 80 15.80 -2.65 18.13
C THR A 80 17.04 -3.43 17.69
N SER A 81 18.12 -2.68 17.40
CA SER A 81 19.47 -3.21 17.17
C SER A 81 20.36 -3.12 18.42
N ARG A 82 19.76 -2.97 19.61
CA ARG A 82 20.49 -2.87 20.88
C ARG A 82 21.01 -4.23 21.36
N PRO A 83 22.34 -4.44 21.48
CA PRO A 83 22.89 -5.73 21.92
C PRO A 83 22.42 -6.18 23.30
N ASP A 84 22.18 -5.24 24.22
CA ASP A 84 21.68 -5.51 25.56
C ASP A 84 20.25 -6.07 25.58
N ILE A 85 19.48 -5.85 24.51
CA ILE A 85 18.12 -6.39 24.35
C ILE A 85 18.14 -7.65 23.47
N THR A 86 18.92 -7.63 22.38
CA THR A 86 18.92 -8.72 21.39
C THR A 86 19.83 -9.89 21.77
N GLY A 87 20.73 -9.71 22.75
CA GLY A 87 21.80 -10.66 23.06
C GLY A 87 22.87 -10.75 21.97
N SER A 88 22.90 -9.80 21.02
CA SER A 88 23.90 -9.79 19.95
C SER A 88 25.32 -9.66 20.51
N LYS A 89 26.24 -10.46 20.00
CA LYS A 89 27.68 -10.32 20.28
C LYS A 89 28.36 -9.25 19.42
N VAL A 90 27.68 -8.79 18.38
CA VAL A 90 28.16 -7.74 17.47
C VAL A 90 27.77 -6.38 18.04
N SER A 91 28.74 -5.47 18.13
CA SER A 91 28.48 -4.08 18.52
C SER A 91 27.52 -3.41 17.55
N ARG A 92 26.66 -2.53 18.06
CA ARG A 92 25.74 -1.75 17.21
C ARG A 92 26.46 -0.92 16.15
N HIS A 93 27.70 -0.50 16.42
CA HIS A 93 28.53 0.25 15.46
C HIS A 93 28.95 -0.60 14.25
N ASP A 94 29.03 -1.91 14.42
CA ASP A 94 29.53 -2.85 13.42
C ASP A 94 28.40 -3.58 12.67
N MET A 95 27.13 -3.33 13.04
CA MET A 95 25.96 -3.92 12.39
C MET A 95 25.79 -3.40 10.96
N ARG A 96 25.43 -4.30 10.05
CA ARG A 96 25.33 -3.99 8.63
C ARG A 96 23.97 -3.41 8.29
N GLN A 97 23.91 -2.60 7.24
CA GLN A 97 22.63 -2.05 6.78
C GLN A 97 21.68 -3.11 6.21
N ASP A 98 22.19 -4.23 5.72
CA ASP A 98 21.40 -5.35 5.22
C ASP A 98 21.05 -6.38 6.30
N ASP A 99 21.40 -6.13 7.56
CA ASP A 99 20.89 -6.90 8.68
C ASP A 99 19.35 -6.84 8.71
N LEU A 100 18.74 -7.97 9.03
CA LEU A 100 17.29 -8.13 8.98
C LEU A 100 16.63 -7.56 10.23
N VAL A 101 15.55 -6.81 10.01
CA VAL A 101 14.72 -6.20 11.05
C VAL A 101 13.25 -6.52 10.83
N ASN A 102 12.46 -6.34 11.88
CA ASN A 102 11.02 -6.34 11.81
C ASN A 102 10.53 -4.90 11.84
N LEU A 103 9.53 -4.58 11.03
CA LEU A 103 8.88 -3.27 10.98
C LEU A 103 7.36 -3.47 11.05
N GLN A 104 6.71 -2.79 11.98
CA GLN A 104 5.28 -2.56 11.95
C GLN A 104 5.00 -1.13 11.49
N LEU A 105 3.99 -0.96 10.64
CA LEU A 105 3.37 0.33 10.35
C LEU A 105 1.92 0.26 10.79
N SER A 106 1.50 1.18 11.65
CA SER A 106 0.09 1.42 11.96
C SER A 106 -0.37 2.65 11.17
N LEU A 107 -1.34 2.50 10.29
CA LEU A 107 -1.73 3.52 9.31
C LEU A 107 -3.15 3.34 8.79
N ASN A 108 -3.70 4.39 8.18
CA ASN A 108 -5.00 4.32 7.51
C ASN A 108 -4.91 3.93 6.02
N ALA A 109 -6.05 3.60 5.42
CA ALA A 109 -6.19 3.22 4.02
C ALA A 109 -5.63 4.28 3.05
N GLN A 110 -5.84 5.56 3.35
CA GLN A 110 -5.31 6.66 2.54
C GLN A 110 -3.77 6.63 2.49
N GLU A 111 -3.12 6.35 3.62
CA GLU A 111 -1.67 6.28 3.66
C GLU A 111 -1.13 5.05 2.93
N ILE A 112 -1.84 3.91 2.94
CA ILE A 112 -1.47 2.75 2.10
C ILE A 112 -1.43 3.14 0.61
N ILE A 113 -2.43 3.91 0.15
CA ILE A 113 -2.47 4.44 -1.21
C ILE A 113 -1.29 5.40 -1.46
N ASN A 114 -1.01 6.32 -0.52
CA ASN A 114 0.09 7.28 -0.64
C ASN A 114 1.46 6.60 -0.73
N ILE A 115 1.70 5.60 0.13
CA ILE A 115 2.92 4.81 0.08
C ILE A 115 3.04 4.12 -1.27
N SER A 116 1.94 3.54 -1.78
CA SER A 116 1.92 2.84 -3.06
C SER A 116 2.28 3.75 -4.24
N LYS A 117 1.77 4.99 -4.25
CA LYS A 117 2.11 6.01 -5.26
C LYS A 117 3.62 6.21 -5.40
N LEU A 118 4.35 6.17 -4.28
CA LEU A 118 5.80 6.38 -4.22
C LEU A 118 6.61 5.08 -4.35
N ARG A 119 6.22 4.03 -3.63
CA ARG A 119 7.00 2.79 -3.46
C ARG A 119 6.73 1.74 -4.53
N LEU A 120 5.74 1.94 -5.39
CA LEU A 120 5.56 1.17 -6.64
C LEU A 120 6.18 1.84 -7.87
N CYS A 121 6.71 3.06 -7.73
CA CYS A 121 7.42 3.74 -8.82
C CYS A 121 8.74 3.01 -9.13
N ASN A 122 9.07 2.82 -10.41
CA ASN A 122 10.32 2.15 -10.82
C ASN A 122 11.60 2.87 -10.36
N LYS A 123 11.50 4.12 -9.90
CA LYS A 123 12.60 4.85 -9.26
C LYS A 123 12.90 4.43 -7.82
N ALA A 124 11.92 3.88 -7.12
CA ALA A 124 12.18 3.31 -5.81
C ALA A 124 13.11 2.09 -5.95
N SER A 125 13.91 1.82 -4.92
CA SER A 125 14.78 0.63 -4.90
C SER A 125 13.97 -0.62 -5.21
N TYR A 126 14.59 -1.54 -5.95
CA TYR A 126 13.98 -2.80 -6.35
C TYR A 126 13.47 -3.62 -5.16
N GLU A 127 14.26 -3.70 -4.09
CA GLU A 127 13.97 -4.42 -2.86
C GLU A 127 12.78 -3.81 -2.12
N THR A 128 12.74 -2.48 -2.07
CA THR A 128 11.63 -1.74 -1.44
C THR A 128 10.33 -1.99 -2.20
N ARG A 129 10.38 -1.92 -3.53
CA ARG A 129 9.26 -2.26 -4.40
C ARG A 129 8.79 -3.69 -4.18
N LYS A 130 9.72 -4.65 -4.16
CA LYS A 130 9.41 -6.08 -4.01
C LYS A 130 8.73 -6.37 -2.67
N ILE A 131 9.17 -5.74 -1.59
CA ILE A 131 8.51 -5.86 -0.27
C ILE A 131 7.13 -5.22 -0.31
N TRP A 132 6.99 -4.01 -0.88
CA TRP A 132 5.69 -3.35 -0.94
C TRP A 132 4.68 -4.08 -1.82
N ILE A 133 5.11 -4.69 -2.93
CA ILE A 133 4.24 -5.55 -3.77
C ILE A 133 3.68 -6.71 -2.94
N GLN A 134 4.48 -7.35 -2.08
CA GLN A 134 3.99 -8.42 -1.21
C GLN A 134 3.03 -7.92 -0.13
N VAL A 135 3.22 -6.70 0.38
CA VAL A 135 2.23 -6.02 1.22
C VAL A 135 0.90 -5.87 0.47
N ILE A 136 0.92 -5.44 -0.78
CA ILE A 136 -0.31 -5.30 -1.58
C ILE A 136 -0.97 -6.66 -1.87
N GLU A 137 -0.19 -7.72 -2.09
CA GLU A 137 -0.75 -9.06 -2.30
C GLU A 137 -1.37 -9.66 -1.04
N GLU A 138 -0.80 -9.43 0.16
CA GLU A 138 -1.48 -9.79 1.41
C GLU A 138 -2.72 -8.92 1.65
N LEU A 139 -2.66 -7.62 1.33
CA LEU A 139 -3.79 -6.71 1.46
C LEU A 139 -4.94 -7.14 0.55
N ARG A 140 -4.65 -7.60 -0.67
CA ARG A 140 -5.64 -8.07 -1.64
C ARG A 140 -6.53 -9.17 -1.10
N LYS A 141 -6.02 -10.01 -0.20
CA LYS A 141 -6.79 -11.11 0.41
C LYS A 141 -7.89 -10.63 1.34
N ILE A 142 -7.74 -9.45 1.94
CA ILE A 142 -8.68 -8.89 2.93
C ILE A 142 -9.43 -7.65 2.41
N GLU A 143 -8.80 -6.86 1.55
CA GLU A 143 -9.31 -5.58 1.00
C GLU A 143 -8.95 -5.47 -0.50
N PRO A 144 -9.58 -6.28 -1.36
CA PRO A 144 -9.19 -6.41 -2.77
C PRO A 144 -9.33 -5.11 -3.57
N ARG A 145 -10.34 -4.27 -3.28
CA ARG A 145 -10.54 -2.98 -3.95
C ARG A 145 -9.51 -1.93 -3.52
N LEU A 146 -9.15 -1.89 -2.23
CA LEU A 146 -8.09 -1.00 -1.74
C LEU A 146 -6.74 -1.40 -2.36
N ALA A 147 -6.45 -2.70 -2.42
CA ALA A 147 -5.25 -3.22 -3.09
C ALA A 147 -5.24 -2.89 -4.59
N ALA A 148 -6.38 -2.91 -5.28
CA ALA A 148 -6.48 -2.49 -6.69
C ALA A 148 -6.18 -0.99 -6.89
N ALA A 149 -6.50 -0.14 -5.91
CA ALA A 149 -6.18 1.28 -5.94
C ALA A 149 -4.71 1.60 -5.63
N CYS A 150 -3.95 0.63 -5.10
CA CYS A 150 -2.54 0.78 -4.77
C CYS A 150 -1.69 0.72 -6.05
N VAL A 151 -1.51 1.87 -6.69
CA VAL A 151 -0.79 2.02 -7.96
C VAL A 151 0.30 3.09 -7.87
N PRO A 152 1.34 3.08 -8.75
CA PRO A 152 2.33 4.14 -8.77
C PRO A 152 1.71 5.48 -9.19
N GLN A 153 2.35 6.59 -8.79
CA GLN A 153 1.86 7.96 -9.00
C GLN A 153 1.48 8.27 -10.46
N CYS A 154 2.20 7.71 -11.44
CA CYS A 154 1.88 7.93 -12.85
C CYS A 154 0.58 7.25 -13.31
N ILE A 155 0.26 6.09 -12.74
CA ILE A 155 -1.03 5.44 -12.97
C ILE A 155 -2.09 6.21 -12.20
N TYR A 156 -1.85 6.67 -10.98
CA TYR A 156 -2.81 7.50 -10.25
C TYR A 156 -3.18 8.79 -11.02
N ARG A 157 -2.18 9.52 -11.53
CA ARG A 157 -2.37 10.83 -12.18
C ARG A 157 -2.71 10.79 -13.67
N GLY A 158 -2.47 9.66 -14.35
CA GLY A 158 -2.53 9.60 -15.82
C GLY A 158 -1.28 10.13 -16.55
N PHE A 159 -0.27 10.64 -15.83
CA PHE A 159 1.01 11.07 -16.39
C PHE A 159 2.13 10.98 -15.34
N CYS A 160 3.40 10.97 -15.76
CA CYS A 160 4.54 11.00 -14.83
C CYS A 160 4.81 12.43 -14.36
N PRO A 161 4.69 12.74 -13.06
CA PRO A 161 4.93 14.10 -12.57
C PRO A 161 6.42 14.40 -12.27
N GLU A 162 7.32 13.43 -12.43
CA GLU A 162 8.73 13.62 -12.11
C GLU A 162 9.51 14.22 -13.30
N PRO A 163 10.43 15.18 -13.07
CA PRO A 163 11.22 15.80 -14.15
C PRO A 163 12.00 14.79 -14.99
N LYS A 164 12.52 13.75 -14.33
CA LYS A 164 13.14 12.59 -14.98
C LYS A 164 12.22 11.40 -14.83
N SER A 165 11.53 10.98 -15.87
CA SER A 165 10.64 9.81 -15.80
C SER A 165 11.40 8.51 -15.57
N CYS A 166 10.72 7.51 -14.97
CA CYS A 166 11.20 6.12 -14.92
C CYS A 166 10.86 5.30 -16.18
N GLY A 167 10.25 5.93 -17.19
CA GLY A 167 9.89 5.29 -18.47
C GLY A 167 8.56 4.54 -18.45
N LYS A 168 7.93 4.29 -17.29
CA LYS A 168 6.69 3.50 -17.21
C LYS A 168 5.56 4.04 -18.12
N THR A 169 5.41 5.35 -18.23
CA THR A 169 4.37 5.98 -19.08
C THR A 169 4.57 5.76 -20.58
N GLN A 170 5.76 5.34 -21.02
CA GLN A 170 6.09 5.07 -22.41
C GLN A 170 5.91 3.59 -22.78
N THR A 171 5.56 2.76 -21.81
CA THR A 171 5.34 1.32 -22.01
C THR A 171 3.93 1.07 -22.55
N ASN A 172 3.78 0.04 -23.38
CA ASN A 172 2.49 -0.44 -23.87
C ASN A 172 1.53 -0.89 -22.75
N VAL A 173 2.05 -1.25 -21.58
CA VAL A 173 1.22 -1.64 -20.42
C VAL A 173 0.58 -0.45 -19.71
N PHE A 174 1.12 0.77 -19.85
CA PHE A 174 0.60 1.96 -19.16
C PHE A 174 -0.92 2.19 -19.34
N PRO A 175 -1.49 2.22 -20.58
CA PRO A 175 -2.93 2.40 -20.77
C PRO A 175 -3.76 1.29 -20.10
N ILE A 176 -3.29 0.04 -20.12
CA ILE A 176 -3.97 -1.10 -19.50
C ILE A 176 -4.05 -0.92 -17.97
N TYR A 177 -2.94 -0.56 -17.33
CA TYR A 177 -2.94 -0.28 -15.89
C TYR A 177 -3.80 0.93 -15.53
N ARG A 178 -3.90 1.93 -16.41
CA ARG A 178 -4.77 3.10 -16.22
C ARG A 178 -6.24 2.73 -16.26
N GLU A 179 -6.66 1.99 -17.29
CA GLU A 179 -8.03 1.50 -17.40
C GLU A 179 -8.41 0.63 -16.19
N ASN A 180 -7.50 -0.27 -15.77
CA ASN A 180 -7.73 -1.10 -14.58
C ASN A 180 -7.92 -0.28 -13.30
N TYR A 181 -7.15 0.80 -13.14
CA TYR A 181 -7.24 1.70 -12.00
C TYR A 181 -8.55 2.50 -12.01
N GLU A 182 -8.94 3.08 -13.15
CA GLU A 182 -10.15 3.92 -13.28
C GLU A 182 -11.44 3.20 -12.87
N HIS A 183 -11.44 1.88 -13.02
CA HIS A 183 -12.60 1.07 -12.70
C HIS A 183 -12.39 0.15 -11.48
N LEU A 184 -11.19 0.15 -10.89
CA LEU A 184 -10.75 -0.75 -9.82
C LEU A 184 -11.07 -2.23 -10.11
N PHE A 185 -10.76 -2.73 -11.31
CA PHE A 185 -10.98 -4.15 -11.61
C PHE A 185 -10.16 -5.02 -10.68
N LEU A 186 -10.80 -6.05 -10.15
CA LEU A 186 -10.07 -7.17 -9.54
C LEU A 186 -9.44 -8.00 -10.65
N ILE A 187 -8.25 -8.56 -10.39
CA ILE A 187 -7.58 -9.46 -11.33
C ILE A 187 -8.54 -10.63 -11.62
N GLY A 188 -9.08 -10.69 -12.84
CA GLY A 188 -10.09 -11.66 -13.28
C GLY A 188 -11.48 -11.08 -13.61
N GLU A 189 -11.81 -9.86 -13.17
CA GLU A 189 -13.11 -9.24 -13.45
C GLU A 189 -13.21 -8.62 -14.85
N ARG A 190 -12.08 -8.40 -15.53
CA ARG A 190 -12.07 -7.85 -16.88
C ARG A 190 -10.94 -8.39 -17.75
N ILE A 191 -11.07 -9.64 -18.19
CA ILE A 191 -10.40 -10.11 -19.42
C ILE A 191 -11.35 -11.04 -20.19
N LYS A 192 -12.23 -10.45 -21.00
CA LYS A 192 -12.37 -10.85 -22.41
C LYS A 192 -11.77 -9.70 -23.22
N LEU A 193 -10.46 -9.58 -23.16
CA LEU A 193 -9.71 -8.82 -24.15
C LEU A 193 -8.75 -9.84 -24.74
N ASP A 194 -9.02 -10.21 -25.98
CA ASP A 194 -8.16 -11.08 -26.80
C ASP A 194 -6.81 -10.38 -26.94
N TYR A 195 -5.89 -10.66 -26.04
CA TYR A 195 -4.51 -10.22 -26.14
C TYR A 195 -3.62 -11.42 -26.37
N GLU A 196 -3.21 -11.61 -27.63
CA GLU A 196 -1.94 -12.25 -27.94
C GLU A 196 -0.84 -11.48 -27.21
N ILE A 197 -0.32 -12.06 -26.14
CA ILE A 197 0.84 -11.53 -25.42
C ILE A 197 2.06 -11.81 -26.30
N SER A 198 2.48 -10.81 -27.09
CA SER A 198 3.81 -10.83 -27.69
C SER A 198 4.85 -10.69 -26.57
N LYS A 199 5.69 -11.71 -26.45
CA LYS A 199 6.83 -11.74 -25.53
C LYS A 199 7.84 -10.67 -25.96
N ILE A 200 7.97 -9.59 -25.17
CA ILE A 200 9.19 -8.79 -25.08
C ILE A 200 9.44 -8.50 -23.60
#